data_AF-X1SBT6-F1
#
_entry.id   AF-X1SBT6-F1
#
_cell.length_a   1.000
_cell.length_b   1.000
_cell.length_c   1.000
_cell.angle_alpha   90.00
_cell.angle_beta   90.00
_cell.angle_gamma   90.00
#
_symmetry.space_group_name_H-M   'P 1'
#
loop_
_entity.id
_entity.type
_entity.pdbx_description
1 polymer ?
#
loop_
_entity_poly.entity_id
_entity_poly.type
_entity_poly.pdbx_seq_one_letter_code
_entity_poly.pdbx_strand_id
1 'polypeptide(L)'
;NSPLEVDRGMAGQQGAGAPYTPVALAEQQQAMEILKSKVFSPTAFNAPEDLYRHLAQQRRGFNFYTTTEDPKVHDAVLALQKGILDHVLHPVVLKRLTDSRLYGNGYDVSMFMTDLTEAIFAADARGDVNTFRQNLQMEYVNRLSAMVKGEQKAKYDTPSQNMAVYALNEIRDMQDRRRNVNVETEAHAENLKLVIARALDTNS
;
A
#
# COMPACT_ATOMS: atom_id res chain seq x y z
N ASN A 1 -3.52 5.35 12.59
CA ASN A 1 -4.35 4.93 13.74
C ASN A 1 -4.06 3.47 14.04
N SER A 2 -3.82 3.13 15.31
CA SER A 2 -3.59 1.73 15.72
C SER A 2 -4.92 0.97 15.76
N PRO A 3 -4.98 -0.31 15.34
CA PRO A 3 -6.21 -1.12 15.33
C PRO A 3 -6.69 -1.59 16.72
N LEU A 4 -6.12 -1.04 17.79
CA LEU A 4 -6.44 -1.38 19.18
C LEU A 4 -6.50 -0.09 20.00
N GLU A 5 -7.59 0.09 20.75
CA GLU A 5 -7.61 1.03 21.87
C GLU A 5 -7.06 0.31 23.11
N VAL A 6 -6.12 0.95 23.81
CA VAL A 6 -5.49 0.39 25.01
C VAL A 6 -6.08 1.07 26.24
N ASP A 7 -6.91 0.35 26.99
CA ASP A 7 -7.26 0.72 28.36
C ASP A 7 -6.28 0.04 29.33
N ARG A 8 -5.67 0.80 30.25
CA ARG A 8 -4.61 0.33 31.15
C ARG A 8 -5.18 -0.28 32.44
N GLY A 9 -6.29 -1.02 32.35
CA GLY A 9 -6.86 -1.78 33.47
C GLY A 9 -6.08 -3.08 33.70
N MET A 10 -5.37 -3.18 34.83
CA MET A 10 -4.67 -4.41 35.23
C MET A 10 -5.68 -5.52 35.57
N ALA A 11 -5.37 -6.77 35.20
CA ALA A 11 -6.18 -7.93 35.53
C ALA A 11 -6.36 -8.06 37.06
N GLY A 12 -7.60 -8.00 37.54
CA GLY A 12 -7.96 -8.14 38.97
C GLY A 12 -8.78 -6.99 39.57
N GLN A 13 -9.05 -5.91 38.83
CA GLN A 13 -10.00 -4.87 39.28
C GLN A 13 -11.45 -5.23 38.90
N GLN A 14 -12.35 -5.26 39.89
CA GLN A 14 -13.80 -5.27 39.64
C GLN A 14 -14.18 -4.00 38.87
N GLY A 15 -14.59 -4.14 37.61
CA GLY A 15 -15.00 -3.04 36.73
C GLY A 15 -13.99 -2.62 35.66
N ALA A 16 -12.81 -3.27 35.57
CA ALA A 16 -11.90 -3.04 34.45
C ALA A 16 -12.44 -3.70 33.17
N GLY A 17 -12.65 -2.91 32.12
CA GLY A 17 -12.96 -3.42 30.77
C GLY A 17 -11.85 -4.32 30.25
N ALA A 18 -12.14 -5.09 29.20
CA ALA A 18 -11.12 -5.95 28.59
C ALA A 18 -9.90 -5.11 28.14
N PRO A 19 -8.66 -5.49 28.49
CA PRO A 19 -7.47 -4.67 28.25
C PRO A 19 -7.13 -4.45 26.77
N TYR A 20 -7.76 -5.19 25.86
CA TYR A 20 -7.67 -5.00 24.43
C TYR A 20 -9.08 -5.00 23.84
N THR A 21 -9.53 -3.84 23.36
CA THR A 21 -10.76 -3.74 22.58
C THR A 21 -10.38 -3.52 21.12
N PRO A 22 -10.67 -4.48 20.23
CA PRO A 22 -10.42 -4.30 18.80
C PRO A 22 -11.31 -3.18 18.25
N VAL A 23 -10.74 -2.37 17.36
CA VAL A 23 -11.50 -1.35 16.62
C VAL A 23 -12.62 -2.03 15.84
N ALA A 24 -13.80 -1.42 15.74
CA ALA A 24 -14.93 -2.01 15.05
C ALA A 24 -14.61 -2.27 13.56
N LEU A 25 -15.04 -3.42 13.03
CA LEU A 25 -14.82 -3.80 11.62
C LEU A 25 -15.25 -2.68 10.65
N ALA A 26 -16.43 -2.09 10.89
CA ALA A 26 -16.97 -1.03 10.05
C ALA A 26 -16.05 0.21 9.99
N GLU A 27 -15.42 0.58 11.11
CA GLU A 27 -14.49 1.71 11.15
C GLU A 27 -13.19 1.41 10.39
N GLN A 28 -12.69 0.18 10.50
CA GLN A 28 -11.49 -0.24 9.78
C GLN A 28 -11.73 -0.28 8.26
N GLN A 29 -12.88 -0.78 7.82
CA GLN A 29 -13.29 -0.76 6.41
C GLN A 29 -13.51 0.67 5.90
N GLN A 30 -14.12 1.54 6.70
CA GLN A 30 -14.28 2.95 6.36
C GLN A 30 -12.92 3.63 6.17
N ALA A 31 -11.94 3.35 7.04
CA ALA A 31 -10.59 3.88 6.88
C ALA A 31 -9.94 3.41 5.58
N MET A 32 -10.11 2.14 5.20
CA MET A 32 -9.61 1.62 3.92
C MET A 32 -10.28 2.28 2.72
N GLU A 33 -11.59 2.52 2.76
CA GLU A 33 -12.32 3.19 1.68
C GLU A 33 -11.88 4.66 1.53
N ILE A 34 -11.52 5.34 2.62
CA ILE A 34 -10.91 6.67 2.57
C ILE A 34 -9.56 6.62 1.85
N LEU A 35 -8.69 5.66 2.18
CA LEU A 35 -7.40 5.50 1.49
C LEU A 35 -7.59 5.24 0.00
N LYS A 36 -8.48 4.30 -0.34
CA LYS A 36 -8.84 3.98 -1.72
C LYS A 36 -9.31 5.21 -2.50
N SER A 37 -10.25 5.97 -1.94
CA SER A 37 -10.87 7.09 -2.65
C SER A 37 -9.99 8.36 -2.69
N LYS A 38 -9.17 8.63 -1.67
CA LYS A 38 -8.43 9.88 -1.52
C LYS A 38 -6.95 9.80 -1.85
N VAL A 39 -6.35 8.62 -1.77
CA VAL A 39 -4.89 8.43 -1.89
C VAL A 39 -4.53 7.51 -3.05
N PHE A 40 -5.27 6.42 -3.21
CA PHE A 40 -4.96 5.39 -4.20
C PHE A 40 -5.81 5.46 -5.47
N SER A 41 -6.81 6.35 -5.52
CA SER A 41 -7.68 6.53 -6.68
C SER A 41 -6.90 7.01 -7.91
N PRO A 42 -7.26 6.59 -9.14
CA PRO A 42 -6.67 7.11 -10.37
C PRO A 42 -6.86 8.63 -10.52
N THR A 43 -7.87 9.19 -9.84
CA THR A 43 -8.23 10.62 -9.92
C THR A 43 -7.78 11.43 -8.69
N ALA A 44 -7.15 10.81 -7.69
CA ALA A 44 -6.74 11.48 -6.45
C ALA A 44 -5.79 12.66 -6.69
N PHE A 45 -5.00 12.59 -7.76
CA PHE A 45 -4.02 13.61 -8.16
C PHE A 45 -4.24 14.10 -9.60
N ASN A 46 -5.49 14.09 -10.07
CA ASN A 46 -5.84 14.75 -11.32
C ASN A 46 -6.07 16.25 -11.07
N ALA A 47 -4.99 17.01 -10.92
CA ALA A 47 -5.05 18.46 -10.89
C ALA A 47 -4.97 19.05 -12.32
N PRO A 48 -5.57 20.22 -12.57
CA PRO A 48 -5.41 20.92 -13.85
C PRO A 48 -3.93 21.19 -14.13
N GLU A 49 -3.50 21.10 -15.39
CA GLU A 49 -2.12 21.36 -15.79
C GLU A 49 -1.60 22.72 -15.31
N ASP A 50 -2.49 23.72 -15.27
CA ASP A 50 -2.16 25.04 -14.74
C ASP A 50 -1.74 25.00 -13.27
N LEU A 51 -2.35 24.15 -12.44
CA LEU A 51 -1.95 24.04 -11.04
C LEU A 51 -0.54 23.46 -10.90
N TYR A 52 -0.17 22.50 -11.75
CA TYR A 52 1.19 21.95 -11.77
C TYR A 52 2.23 22.97 -12.23
N ARG A 53 1.90 23.82 -13.20
CA ARG A 53 2.74 24.95 -13.61
C ARG A 53 2.97 25.95 -12.48
N HIS A 54 1.99 26.15 -11.60
CA HIS A 54 2.08 27.07 -10.45
C HIS A 54 2.70 26.44 -9.19
N LEU A 55 2.81 25.11 -9.12
CA LEU A 55 3.52 24.39 -8.05
C LEU A 55 5.05 24.36 -8.26
N ALA A 56 5.53 24.65 -9.47
CA ALA A 56 6.94 24.97 -9.69
C ALA A 56 7.31 26.15 -8.78
N GLN A 57 8.19 25.90 -7.81
CA GLN A 57 8.44 26.81 -6.69
C GLN A 57 8.66 28.26 -7.14
N GLN A 58 7.98 29.20 -6.48
CA GLN A 58 8.46 30.59 -6.43
C GLN A 58 9.84 30.63 -5.76
N ARG A 59 10.79 31.30 -6.42
CA ARG A 59 12.21 31.38 -6.03
C ARG A 59 12.41 31.89 -4.60
N ARG A 60 13.17 31.15 -3.79
CA ARG A 60 13.95 31.72 -2.68
C ARG A 60 15.40 31.20 -2.71
N GLY A 61 16.30 31.99 -3.29
CA GLY A 61 17.73 31.97 -2.98
C GLY A 61 18.63 31.06 -3.82
N PHE A 62 19.85 31.56 -4.05
CA PHE A 62 20.92 31.07 -4.92
C PHE A 62 21.65 29.82 -4.39
N ASN A 63 21.08 28.60 -4.48
CA ASN A 63 21.79 27.38 -4.07
C ASN A 63 21.43 26.14 -4.92
N PHE A 64 21.65 26.15 -6.24
CA PHE A 64 21.42 24.95 -7.06
C PHE A 64 22.55 24.70 -8.06
N TYR A 65 23.43 23.76 -7.73
CA TYR A 65 24.42 23.19 -8.67
C TYR A 65 24.16 21.71 -8.99
N THR A 66 23.09 21.08 -8.48
CA THR A 66 22.93 19.61 -8.56
C THR A 66 21.50 19.08 -8.79
N THR A 67 20.50 19.89 -9.15
CA THR A 67 19.13 19.37 -9.38
C THR A 67 18.41 20.12 -10.51
N THR A 68 17.70 19.40 -11.38
CA THR A 68 16.84 19.97 -12.43
C THR A 68 15.66 20.73 -11.83
N GLU A 69 15.26 21.82 -12.49
CA GLU A 69 14.32 22.84 -11.98
C GLU A 69 12.83 22.46 -12.12
N ASP A 70 12.52 21.23 -12.55
CA ASP A 70 11.15 20.79 -12.82
C ASP A 70 10.38 20.43 -11.53
N PRO A 71 9.08 20.76 -11.42
CA PRO A 71 8.26 20.34 -10.30
C PRO A 71 8.16 18.81 -10.26
N LYS A 72 8.78 18.20 -9.24
CA LYS A 72 8.81 16.73 -9.03
C LYS A 72 7.50 16.22 -8.44
N VAL A 73 6.39 16.47 -9.11
CA VAL A 73 5.03 16.16 -8.65
C VAL A 73 4.86 14.66 -8.43
N HIS A 74 5.34 13.83 -9.35
CA HIS A 74 5.32 12.37 -9.20
C HIS A 74 6.04 11.91 -7.94
N ASP A 75 7.22 12.47 -7.65
CA ASP A 75 7.99 12.11 -6.45
C ASP A 75 7.26 12.55 -5.17
N ALA A 76 6.64 13.74 -5.17
CA ALA A 76 5.88 14.24 -4.03
C ALA A 76 4.65 13.37 -3.72
N VAL A 77 3.88 13.02 -4.76
CA VAL A 77 2.72 12.11 -4.64
C VAL A 77 3.17 10.73 -4.17
N LEU A 78 4.22 10.18 -4.77
CA LEU A 78 4.76 8.88 -4.37
C LEU A 78 5.31 8.90 -2.94
N ALA A 79 5.93 9.99 -2.49
CA ALA A 79 6.42 10.12 -1.11
C ALA A 79 5.28 10.09 -0.09
N LEU A 80 4.16 10.76 -0.38
CA LEU A 80 2.96 10.69 0.45
C LEU A 80 2.43 9.25 0.52
N GLN A 81 2.29 8.59 -0.63
CA GLN A 81 1.83 7.20 -0.71
C GLN A 81 2.76 6.24 0.03
N LYS A 82 4.08 6.41 -0.11
CA LYS A 82 5.10 5.66 0.62
C LYS A 82 4.94 5.79 2.12
N GLY A 83 4.74 7.00 2.65
CA GLY A 83 4.54 7.21 4.09
C GLY A 83 3.30 6.48 4.62
N ILE A 84 2.23 6.39 3.82
CA ILE A 84 1.05 5.60 4.17
C ILE A 84 1.39 4.11 4.14
N LEU A 85 2.01 3.62 3.07
CA LEU A 85 2.44 2.22 2.92
C LEU A 85 3.43 1.79 4.01
N ASP A 86 4.32 2.68 4.46
CA ASP A 86 5.24 2.44 5.57
C ASP A 86 4.49 2.13 6.87
N HIS A 87 3.36 2.80 7.10
CA HIS A 87 2.52 2.56 8.26
C HIS A 87 1.69 1.29 8.09
N VAL A 88 0.96 1.17 6.97
CA VAL A 88 -0.06 0.12 6.79
C VAL A 88 0.55 -1.26 6.54
N LEU A 89 1.75 -1.34 5.94
CA LEU A 89 2.48 -2.59 5.73
C LEU A 89 3.57 -2.83 6.77
N HIS A 90 3.60 -2.07 7.87
CA HIS A 90 4.62 -2.27 8.90
C HIS A 90 4.49 -3.68 9.54
N PRO A 91 5.59 -4.42 9.79
CA PRO A 91 5.51 -5.78 10.34
C PRO A 91 4.72 -5.87 11.66
N VAL A 92 4.87 -4.86 12.53
CA VAL A 92 4.12 -4.78 13.80
C VAL A 92 2.62 -4.59 13.57
N VAL A 93 2.22 -3.83 12.55
CA VAL A 93 0.80 -3.58 12.24
C VAL A 93 0.17 -4.86 11.69
N LEU A 94 0.84 -5.51 10.73
CA LEU A 94 0.32 -6.75 10.15
C LEU A 94 0.25 -7.89 11.19
N LYS A 95 1.27 -8.03 12.04
CA LYS A 95 1.23 -8.99 13.15
C LYS A 95 0.10 -8.70 14.13
N ARG A 96 -0.19 -7.42 14.42
CA ARG A 96 -1.35 -7.06 15.25
C ARG A 96 -2.67 -7.44 14.59
N LEU A 97 -2.80 -7.28 13.27
CA LEU A 97 -4.00 -7.73 12.55
C LEU A 97 -4.15 -9.26 12.63
N THR A 98 -3.06 -10.01 12.52
CA THR A 98 -3.03 -11.46 12.78
C THR A 98 -3.48 -11.80 14.21
N ASP A 99 -2.83 -11.21 15.22
CA ASP A 99 -3.04 -11.57 16.63
C ASP A 99 -4.42 -11.12 17.13
N SER A 100 -4.91 -9.96 16.66
CA SER A 100 -6.19 -9.39 17.10
C SER A 100 -7.40 -10.25 16.74
N ARG A 101 -7.28 -11.17 15.77
CA ARG A 101 -8.30 -12.18 15.50
C ARG A 101 -8.60 -13.05 16.72
N LEU A 102 -7.58 -13.35 17.53
CA LEU A 102 -7.75 -14.13 18.77
C LEU A 102 -8.60 -13.40 19.82
N TYR A 103 -8.70 -12.07 19.71
CA TYR A 103 -9.45 -11.21 20.62
C TYR A 103 -10.74 -10.68 19.98
N GLY A 104 -11.19 -11.30 18.88
CA GLY A 104 -12.48 -11.01 18.25
C GLY A 104 -12.46 -9.91 17.18
N ASN A 105 -11.28 -9.48 16.70
CA ASN A 105 -11.22 -8.57 15.55
C ASN A 105 -11.75 -9.28 14.29
N GLY A 106 -12.76 -8.69 13.67
CA GLY A 106 -13.34 -9.17 12.41
C GLY A 106 -12.54 -8.77 11.17
N TYR A 107 -11.59 -7.84 11.29
CA TYR A 107 -10.75 -7.36 10.19
C TYR A 107 -9.32 -7.89 10.33
N ASP A 108 -9.14 -9.15 9.94
CA ASP A 108 -7.84 -9.81 10.05
C ASP A 108 -6.88 -9.43 8.91
N VAL A 109 -5.64 -9.91 9.01
CA VAL A 109 -4.59 -9.62 8.02
C VAL A 109 -4.96 -10.06 6.60
N SER A 110 -5.81 -11.08 6.46
CA SER A 110 -6.23 -11.57 5.15
C SER A 110 -7.18 -10.58 4.47
N MET A 111 -8.21 -10.14 5.20
CA MET A 111 -9.18 -9.16 4.71
C MET A 111 -8.49 -7.82 4.40
N PHE A 112 -7.62 -7.37 5.31
CA PHE A 112 -6.88 -6.14 5.15
C PHE A 112 -5.97 -6.12 3.91
N MET A 113 -5.18 -7.18 3.70
CA MET A 113 -4.25 -7.25 2.56
C MET A 113 -4.99 -7.39 1.23
N THR A 114 -6.13 -8.08 1.22
CA THR A 114 -7.02 -8.15 0.04
C THR A 114 -7.58 -6.76 -0.28
N ASP A 115 -8.20 -6.08 0.68
CA ASP A 115 -8.80 -4.76 0.47
C ASP A 115 -7.75 -3.72 0.07
N LEU A 116 -6.55 -3.77 0.64
CA LEU A 116 -5.44 -2.88 0.26
C LEU A 116 -4.98 -3.13 -1.18
N THR A 117 -4.87 -4.40 -1.59
CA THR A 117 -4.50 -4.78 -2.96
C THR A 117 -5.57 -4.30 -3.94
N GLU A 118 -6.85 -4.51 -3.62
CA GLU A 118 -7.96 -4.02 -4.43
C GLU A 118 -7.97 -2.49 -4.52
N ALA A 119 -7.73 -1.78 -3.41
CA ALA A 119 -7.66 -0.33 -3.38
C ALA A 119 -6.58 0.23 -4.32
N ILE A 120 -5.49 -0.51 -4.52
CA ILE A 120 -4.35 -0.10 -5.36
C ILE A 120 -4.51 -0.56 -6.81
N PHE A 121 -5.14 -1.70 -7.10
CA PHE A 121 -5.16 -2.29 -8.45
C PHE A 121 -6.53 -2.33 -9.14
N ALA A 122 -7.64 -2.43 -8.41
CA ALA A 122 -8.93 -2.78 -9.01
C ALA A 122 -9.42 -1.75 -10.03
N ALA A 123 -9.19 -0.46 -9.77
CA ALA A 123 -9.57 0.62 -10.67
C ALA A 123 -8.82 0.60 -12.01
N ASP A 124 -7.65 -0.05 -12.06
CA ASP A 124 -6.79 -0.12 -13.25
C ASP A 124 -6.80 -1.50 -13.91
N ALA A 125 -7.71 -2.39 -13.49
CA ALA A 125 -7.82 -3.76 -13.99
C ALA A 125 -8.25 -3.80 -15.48
N ARG A 126 -8.86 -2.72 -15.98
CA ARG A 126 -9.32 -2.59 -17.37
C ARG A 126 -8.94 -1.21 -17.89
N GLY A 127 -8.14 -1.17 -18.95
CA GLY A 127 -7.71 0.08 -19.59
C GLY A 127 -6.34 0.57 -19.14
N ASP A 128 -5.98 1.77 -19.58
CA ASP A 128 -4.64 2.33 -19.39
C ASP A 128 -4.38 2.75 -17.93
N VAL A 129 -3.15 2.54 -17.46
CA VAL A 129 -2.71 2.94 -16.11
C VAL A 129 -1.91 4.23 -16.22
N ASN A 130 -2.32 5.29 -15.52
CA ASN A 130 -1.56 6.55 -15.52
C ASN A 130 -0.24 6.44 -14.71
N THR A 131 0.71 7.31 -14.98
CA THR A 131 2.07 7.26 -14.42
C THR A 131 2.13 7.42 -12.89
N PHE A 132 1.19 8.12 -12.24
CA PHE A 132 1.11 8.15 -10.78
C PHE A 132 0.74 6.77 -10.21
N ARG A 133 -0.19 6.08 -10.86
CA ARG A 133 -0.63 4.75 -10.45
C ARG A 133 0.41 3.69 -10.77
N GLN A 134 1.15 3.81 -11.87
CA GLN A 134 2.29 2.93 -12.16
C GLN A 134 3.32 2.96 -11.02
N ASN A 135 3.69 4.17 -10.56
CA ASN A 135 4.60 4.35 -9.42
C ASN A 135 4.07 3.71 -8.13
N LEU A 136 2.80 3.96 -7.77
CA LEU A 136 2.17 3.38 -6.59
C LEU A 136 2.13 1.85 -6.65
N GLN A 137 1.69 1.29 -7.76
CA GLN A 137 1.57 -0.16 -7.96
C GLN A 137 2.93 -0.85 -7.88
N MET A 138 3.95 -0.26 -8.50
CA MET A 138 5.31 -0.78 -8.44
C MET A 138 5.89 -0.71 -7.03
N GLU A 139 5.69 0.40 -6.31
CA GLU A 139 6.10 0.55 -4.92
C GLU A 139 5.45 -0.52 -4.03
N TYR A 140 4.15 -0.75 -4.19
CA TYR A 140 3.43 -1.78 -3.44
C TYR A 140 3.97 -3.18 -3.74
N VAL A 141 4.17 -3.55 -5.01
CA VAL A 141 4.72 -4.85 -5.41
C VAL A 141 6.15 -5.05 -4.87
N ASN A 142 6.98 -4.01 -4.85
CA ASN A 142 8.32 -4.09 -4.25
C ASN A 142 8.27 -4.38 -2.75
N ARG A 143 7.30 -3.79 -2.02
CA ARG A 143 7.11 -4.06 -0.59
C ARG A 143 6.63 -5.48 -0.33
N LEU A 144 5.64 -5.95 -1.10
CA LEU A 144 5.20 -7.34 -1.04
C LEU A 144 6.35 -8.31 -1.34
N SER A 145 7.19 -8.00 -2.33
CA SER A 145 8.39 -8.77 -2.66
C SER A 145 9.37 -8.85 -1.48
N ALA A 146 9.58 -7.73 -0.78
CA ALA A 146 10.43 -7.68 0.40
C ALA A 146 9.84 -8.46 1.60
N MET A 147 8.52 -8.63 1.68
CA MET A 147 7.89 -9.46 2.70
C MET A 147 8.17 -10.95 2.52
N VAL A 148 8.44 -11.40 1.29
CA VAL A 148 8.58 -12.84 0.97
C VAL A 148 10.02 -13.26 0.66
N LYS A 149 10.92 -12.30 0.38
CA LYS A 149 12.32 -12.54 0.01
C LYS A 149 13.28 -11.55 0.69
N GLY A 150 14.54 -11.98 0.87
CA GLY A 150 15.61 -11.17 1.44
C GLY A 150 15.50 -10.97 2.95
N GLU A 151 16.28 -10.03 3.49
CA GLU A 151 16.40 -9.81 4.93
C GLU A 151 15.11 -9.34 5.61
N GLN A 152 14.26 -8.60 4.89
CA GLN A 152 13.02 -8.05 5.46
C GLN A 152 11.99 -9.14 5.75
N LYS A 153 12.01 -10.27 5.01
CA LYS A 153 11.13 -11.42 5.23
C LYS A 153 11.09 -11.85 6.70
N ALA A 154 12.25 -11.91 7.36
CA ALA A 154 12.37 -12.37 8.74
C ALA A 154 11.62 -11.50 9.76
N LYS A 155 11.23 -10.27 9.39
CA LYS A 155 10.49 -9.35 10.26
C LYS A 155 8.98 -9.60 10.26
N TYR A 156 8.46 -10.27 9.24
CA TYR A 156 7.03 -10.52 9.06
C TYR A 156 6.64 -11.90 9.62
N ASP A 157 5.49 -12.00 10.25
CA ASP A 157 4.88 -13.27 10.66
C ASP A 157 4.40 -14.08 9.45
N THR A 158 4.31 -15.40 9.60
CA THR A 158 3.94 -16.32 8.52
C THR A 158 2.60 -15.96 7.84
N PRO A 159 1.52 -15.59 8.56
CA PRO A 159 0.28 -15.15 7.92
C PRO A 159 0.47 -13.93 7.00
N SER A 160 1.24 -12.93 7.42
CA SER A 160 1.56 -11.77 6.58
C SER A 160 2.37 -12.15 5.34
N GLN A 161 3.34 -13.05 5.47
CA GLN A 161 4.11 -13.56 4.33
C GLN A 161 3.21 -14.32 3.35
N ASN A 162 2.31 -15.16 3.84
CA ASN A 162 1.35 -15.90 3.02
C ASN A 162 0.43 -14.95 2.25
N MET A 163 -0.07 -13.90 2.91
CA MET A 163 -0.92 -12.90 2.24
C MET A 163 -0.14 -12.07 1.22
N ALA A 164 1.15 -11.80 1.44
CA ALA A 164 1.98 -11.16 0.43
C ALA A 164 2.17 -12.05 -0.81
N VAL A 165 2.44 -13.34 -0.64
CA VAL A 165 2.49 -14.31 -1.77
C VAL A 165 1.16 -14.36 -2.50
N TYR A 166 0.03 -14.40 -1.77
CA TYR A 166 -1.30 -14.38 -2.36
C TYR A 166 -1.54 -13.11 -3.19
N ALA A 167 -1.29 -11.94 -2.63
CA ALA A 167 -1.44 -10.66 -3.33
C ALA A 167 -0.55 -10.54 -4.56
N LEU A 168 0.71 -11.00 -4.49
CA LEU A 168 1.62 -11.02 -5.65
C LEU A 168 1.07 -11.89 -6.80
N ASN A 169 0.50 -13.06 -6.49
CA ASN A 169 -0.13 -13.92 -7.49
C ASN A 169 -1.40 -13.27 -8.08
N GLU A 170 -2.27 -12.69 -7.25
CA GLU A 170 -3.47 -11.98 -7.73
C GLU A 170 -3.10 -10.82 -8.65
N ILE A 171 -2.07 -10.03 -8.30
CA ILE A 171 -1.60 -8.91 -9.14
C ILE A 171 -1.05 -9.44 -10.48
N ARG A 172 -0.28 -10.53 -10.47
CA ARG A 172 0.23 -11.17 -11.70
C ARG A 172 -0.93 -11.60 -12.58
N ASP A 173 -1.92 -12.28 -12.01
CA ASP A 173 -3.11 -12.75 -12.72
C ASP A 173 -3.93 -11.59 -13.30
N MET A 174 -4.05 -10.46 -12.58
CA MET A 174 -4.64 -9.23 -13.12
C MET A 174 -3.87 -8.71 -14.34
N GLN A 175 -2.53 -8.71 -14.30
CA GLN A 175 -1.72 -8.27 -15.44
C GLN A 175 -1.81 -9.24 -16.62
N ASP A 176 -1.91 -10.56 -16.38
CA ASP A 176 -2.04 -11.57 -17.43
C ASP A 176 -3.41 -11.53 -18.13
N ARG A 177 -4.43 -10.97 -17.49
CA ARG A 177 -5.77 -10.76 -18.07
C ARG A 177 -5.90 -9.44 -18.85
N ARG A 178 -4.91 -8.54 -18.77
CA ARG A 178 -4.94 -7.22 -19.42
C ARG A 178 -4.91 -7.34 -20.95
N ARG A 179 -5.79 -6.62 -21.66
CA ARG A 179 -5.89 -6.61 -23.12
C ARG A 179 -6.22 -5.19 -23.61
N ASN A 180 -5.86 -4.88 -24.85
CA ASN A 180 -6.23 -3.63 -25.54
C ASN A 180 -5.86 -2.36 -24.75
N VAL A 181 -4.60 -2.28 -24.31
CA VAL A 181 -4.04 -1.11 -23.60
C VAL A 181 -2.95 -0.46 -24.43
N ASN A 182 -2.55 0.76 -24.07
CA ASN A 182 -1.43 1.43 -24.69
C ASN A 182 -0.07 0.78 -24.32
N VAL A 183 0.97 1.12 -25.09
CA VAL A 183 2.32 0.55 -24.92
C VAL A 183 2.92 0.86 -23.55
N GLU A 184 2.65 2.03 -22.98
CA GLU A 184 3.15 2.42 -21.65
C GLU A 184 2.60 1.48 -20.55
N THR A 185 1.30 1.22 -20.61
CA THR A 185 0.60 0.33 -19.69
C THR A 185 1.05 -1.12 -19.88
N GLU A 186 1.29 -1.55 -21.12
CA GLU A 186 1.81 -2.87 -21.42
C GLU A 186 3.23 -3.07 -20.86
N ALA A 187 4.13 -2.10 -21.08
CA ALA A 187 5.48 -2.12 -20.53
C ALA A 187 5.49 -2.14 -18.99
N HIS A 188 4.59 -1.38 -18.35
CA HIS A 188 4.42 -1.40 -16.89
C HIS A 188 3.94 -2.77 -16.40
N ALA A 189 2.94 -3.36 -17.05
CA ALA A 189 2.43 -4.68 -16.71
C ALA A 189 3.50 -5.77 -16.86
N GLU A 190 4.32 -5.72 -17.90
CA GLU A 190 5.47 -6.61 -18.08
C GLU A 190 6.50 -6.47 -16.95
N ASN A 191 6.82 -5.24 -16.55
CA ASN A 191 7.77 -4.99 -15.46
C ASN A 191 7.24 -5.49 -14.11
N LEU A 192 5.96 -5.26 -13.79
CA LEU A 192 5.34 -5.83 -12.59
C LEU A 192 5.45 -7.36 -12.57
N LYS A 193 5.12 -8.02 -13.68
CA LYS A 193 5.24 -9.49 -13.79
C LYS A 193 6.67 -9.97 -13.60
N LEU A 194 7.65 -9.26 -14.15
CA LEU A 194 9.08 -9.58 -13.99
C LEU A 194 9.52 -9.46 -12.52
N VAL A 195 9.13 -8.40 -11.83
CA VAL A 195 9.44 -8.20 -10.40
C VAL A 195 8.79 -9.29 -9.55
N ILE A 196 7.51 -9.59 -9.80
CA ILE A 196 6.76 -10.64 -9.09
C ILE A 196 7.43 -12.01 -9.31
N ALA A 197 7.79 -12.35 -10.55
CA ALA A 197 8.45 -13.61 -10.86
C ALA A 197 9.77 -13.76 -10.10
N ARG A 198 10.61 -12.71 -10.05
CA ARG A 198 11.88 -12.71 -9.30
C ARG A 198 11.69 -12.82 -7.79
N ALA A 199 10.61 -12.26 -7.27
CA ALA A 199 10.29 -12.33 -5.84
C ALA A 199 9.82 -13.73 -5.42
N LEU A 200 9.05 -14.40 -6.28
CA LEU A 200 8.50 -15.74 -6.03
C LEU A 200 9.46 -16.87 -6.43
N ASP A 201 10.52 -16.57 -7.18
CA ASP A 201 11.56 -17.55 -7.52
C ASP A 201 12.34 -17.98 -6.26
N THR A 202 12.27 -19.27 -5.98
CA THR A 202 12.90 -19.93 -4.83
C THR A 202 14.40 -20.22 -5.04
N ASN A 203 14.93 -20.00 -6.25
CA ASN A 203 16.36 -20.12 -6.51
C ASN A 203 17.09 -18.84 -6.10
N SER A 204 17.53 -18.77 -4.84
CA SER A 204 18.49 -17.77 -4.35
C SER A 204 19.29 -18.37 -3.21
#